data_AF-A0A5A9YXN5-F1
#
_entry.id   AF-A0A5A9YXN5-F1
#
_cell.length_a   1.000
_cell.length_b   1.000
_cell.length_c   1.000
_cell.angle_alpha   90.00
_cell.angle_beta   90.00
_cell.angle_gamma   90.00
#
_symmetry.space_group_name_H-M   'P 1'
#
loop_
_entity.id
_entity.type
_entity.pdbx_description
1 polymer ?
#
loop_
_entity_poly.entity_id
_entity_poly.type
_entity_poly.pdbx_seq_one_letter_code
_entity_poly.pdbx_strand_id
1 'polypeptide(L)'
;MDQQTIEAIAEAVTARILRDLPRGRVPVSPEYLTAEQVSQMTGFSPKSLEAYRAKRVGPPFVKVGHSIRYRTEDVRTWVEAGGAVE
;
A
#
# COMPACT_ATOMS: atom_id res chain seq x y z
N MET A 1 -31.55 4.15 7.15
CA MET A 1 -30.62 5.10 7.79
C MET A 1 -30.59 6.30 6.86
N ASP A 2 -30.98 7.48 7.32
CA ASP A 2 -31.02 8.69 6.49
C ASP A 2 -29.62 9.31 6.33
N GLN A 3 -29.50 10.22 5.37
CA GLN A 3 -28.24 10.90 5.03
C GLN A 3 -27.66 11.67 6.22
N GLN A 4 -28.51 12.30 7.03
CA GLN A 4 -28.11 13.07 8.21
C GLN A 4 -27.46 12.17 9.26
N THR A 5 -27.98 10.95 9.44
CA THR A 5 -27.41 9.95 10.34
C THR A 5 -26.05 9.47 9.85
N ILE A 6 -25.89 9.23 8.54
CA ILE A 6 -24.60 8.83 7.95
C ILE A 6 -23.55 9.92 8.15
N GLU A 7 -23.91 11.18 7.91
CA GLU A 7 -23.01 12.33 8.09
C GLU A 7 -22.61 12.51 9.56
N ALA A 8 -23.57 12.43 10.48
CA ALA A 8 -23.28 12.51 11.92
C ALA A 8 -22.33 11.41 12.38
N ILE A 9 -22.50 10.18 11.86
CA ILE A 9 -21.59 9.07 12.14
C ILE A 9 -20.21 9.34 11.53
N ALA A 10 -20.15 9.78 10.28
CA ALA A 10 -18.89 10.06 9.59
C ALA A 10 -18.08 11.16 10.31
N GLU A 11 -18.75 12.22 10.76
CA GLU A 11 -18.14 13.29 11.54
C GLU A 11 -17.62 12.78 12.89
N ALA A 12 -18.44 12.02 13.63
CA ALA A 12 -18.05 11.44 14.91
C ALA A 12 -16.85 10.48 14.78
N VAL A 13 -16.83 9.65 13.73
CA VAL A 13 -15.71 8.75 13.42
C VAL A 13 -14.45 9.54 13.07
N THR A 14 -14.56 10.55 12.21
CA THR A 14 -13.44 11.39 11.79
C THR A 14 -12.82 12.11 12.98
N ALA A 15 -13.64 12.75 13.84
CA ALA A 15 -13.17 13.44 15.03
C ALA A 15 -12.46 12.51 16.01
N ARG A 16 -12.93 11.26 16.14
CA ARG A 16 -12.28 10.24 16.97
C ARG A 16 -10.93 9.80 16.41
N ILE A 17 -10.88 9.48 15.11
CA ILE A 17 -9.63 9.09 14.45
C ILE A 17 -8.59 10.20 14.58
N LEU A 18 -8.95 11.45 14.28
CA LEU A 18 -8.01 12.59 14.34
C LEU A 18 -7.45 12.83 15.75
N ARG A 19 -8.23 12.56 16.80
CA ARG A 19 -7.79 12.67 18.20
C ARG A 19 -6.75 11.62 18.56
N ASP A 20 -6.95 10.39 18.09
CA ASP A 20 -6.16 9.22 18.47
C ASP A 20 -4.96 8.99 17.53
N LEU A 21 -4.90 9.69 16.38
CA LEU A 21 -3.75 9.64 15.50
C LEU A 21 -2.50 10.20 16.21
N PRO A 22 -1.34 9.50 16.12
CA PRO A 22 -0.10 10.03 16.64
C PRO A 22 0.21 11.37 15.96
N ARG A 23 0.43 12.41 16.77
CA ARG A 23 0.65 13.79 16.30
C ARG A 23 1.61 13.82 15.11
N GLY A 24 1.18 14.43 14.01
CA GLY A 24 1.99 14.59 12.79
C GLY A 24 1.95 13.42 11.80
N ARG A 25 1.19 12.35 12.07
CA ARG A 25 0.93 11.30 11.08
C ARG A 25 -0.45 11.46 10.46
N VAL A 26 -0.50 12.10 9.30
CA VAL A 26 -1.66 12.02 8.41
C VAL A 26 -1.51 10.75 7.58
N PRO A 27 -2.58 9.97 7.35
CA PRO A 27 -2.54 8.90 6.36
C PRO A 27 -2.31 9.51 4.97
N VAL A 28 -1.09 9.40 4.48
CA VAL A 28 -0.69 9.78 3.12
C VAL A 28 -0.58 8.53 2.26
N SER A 29 -0.90 8.67 0.97
CA SER A 29 -0.56 7.62 0.00
C SER A 29 0.97 7.55 -0.11
N PRO A 30 1.61 6.43 0.27
CA PRO A 30 3.05 6.37 0.29
C PRO A 30 3.61 6.31 -1.14
N GLU A 31 4.69 7.06 -1.39
CA GLU A 31 5.45 6.95 -2.64
C GLU A 31 6.17 5.59 -2.74
N TYR A 32 6.57 5.05 -1.59
CA TYR A 32 7.28 3.77 -1.48
C TYR A 32 6.51 2.78 -0.61
N LEU A 33 6.07 1.70 -1.24
CA LEU A 33 5.32 0.62 -0.65
C LEU A 33 6.23 -0.42 0.01
N THR A 34 5.74 -1.02 1.08
CA THR A 34 6.29 -2.27 1.63
C THR A 34 5.77 -3.47 0.84
N ALA A 35 6.37 -4.64 1.06
CA ALA A 35 5.86 -5.89 0.47
C ALA A 35 4.41 -6.19 0.88
N GLU A 36 4.01 -5.83 2.11
CA GLU A 36 2.62 -5.95 2.58
C GLU A 36 1.67 -5.08 1.76
N GLN A 37 2.06 -3.83 1.49
CA GLN A 37 1.22 -2.91 0.71
C GLN A 37 1.14 -3.33 -0.76
N VAL A 38 2.23 -3.84 -1.35
CA VAL A 38 2.20 -4.42 -2.69
C VAL A 38 1.33 -5.69 -2.71
N SER A 39 1.35 -6.49 -1.65
CA SER A 39 0.48 -7.66 -1.53
C SER A 39 -1.00 -7.26 -1.55
N GLN A 40 -1.37 -6.21 -0.83
CA GLN A 40 -2.74 -5.67 -0.86
C GLN A 40 -3.13 -5.15 -2.24
N MET A 41 -2.19 -4.55 -2.98
CA MET A 41 -2.44 -4.00 -4.32
C MET A 41 -2.52 -5.08 -5.41
N THR A 42 -1.76 -6.16 -5.29
CA THR A 42 -1.55 -7.14 -6.37
C THR A 42 -2.18 -8.51 -6.11
N GLY A 43 -2.56 -8.81 -4.86
CA GLY A 43 -3.05 -10.11 -4.42
C GLY A 43 -1.95 -11.17 -4.22
N PHE A 44 -0.70 -10.91 -4.62
CA PHE A 44 0.41 -11.82 -4.35
C PHE A 44 0.82 -11.77 -2.88
N SER A 45 1.16 -12.91 -2.29
CA SER A 45 1.65 -12.92 -0.90
C SER A 45 3.01 -12.23 -0.79
N PRO A 46 3.36 -11.63 0.38
CA PRO A 46 4.70 -11.08 0.62
C PRO A 46 5.83 -12.10 0.37
N LYS A 47 5.57 -13.38 0.66
CA LYS A 47 6.49 -14.50 0.39
C LYS A 47 6.68 -14.75 -1.12
N SER A 48 5.60 -14.67 -1.91
CA SER A 48 5.67 -14.74 -3.37
C SER A 48 6.50 -13.58 -3.93
N LEU A 49 6.24 -12.37 -3.45
CA LEU A 49 7.00 -11.17 -3.82
C LEU A 49 8.48 -11.32 -3.46
N GLU A 50 8.81 -11.92 -2.32
CA GLU A 50 10.19 -12.24 -1.95
C GLU A 50 10.85 -13.21 -2.93
N ALA A 51 10.16 -14.29 -3.29
CA ALA A 51 10.65 -15.26 -4.27
C ALA A 51 10.87 -14.60 -5.65
N TYR A 52 9.98 -13.72 -6.09
CA TYR A 52 10.12 -12.97 -7.33
C TYR A 52 11.35 -12.06 -7.31
N ARG A 53 11.57 -11.33 -6.21
CA ARG A 53 12.80 -10.54 -6.04
C ARG A 53 14.06 -11.38 -6.11
N ALA A 54 14.07 -12.56 -5.48
CA ALA A 54 15.21 -13.47 -5.51
C ALA A 54 15.53 -13.94 -6.94
N LYS A 55 14.49 -14.14 -7.76
CA LYS A 55 14.59 -14.48 -9.18
C LYS A 55 14.79 -13.28 -10.11
N ARG A 56 14.72 -12.05 -9.58
CA ARG A 56 14.73 -10.78 -10.33
C ARG A 56 13.60 -10.66 -11.37
N VAL A 57 12.44 -11.18 -11.02
CA VAL A 57 11.19 -11.10 -11.81
C VAL A 57 10.12 -10.34 -11.01
N GLY A 58 9.00 -10.01 -11.65
CA GLY A 58 7.89 -9.32 -10.99
C GLY A 58 8.11 -7.80 -10.82
N PRO A 59 7.42 -7.17 -9.86
CA PRO A 59 7.42 -5.71 -9.75
C PRO A 59 8.80 -5.16 -9.39
N PRO A 60 9.24 -4.05 -10.01
CA PRO A 60 10.51 -3.41 -9.69
C PRO A 60 10.62 -3.02 -8.22
N PHE A 61 11.79 -3.26 -7.63
CA PHE A 61 12.04 -2.97 -6.22
C PHE A 61 13.33 -2.18 -6.02
N VAL A 62 13.37 -1.40 -4.94
CA VAL A 62 14.55 -0.65 -4.50
C VAL A 62 14.95 -1.14 -3.11
N LYS A 63 16.25 -1.39 -2.93
CA LYS A 63 16.83 -1.75 -1.63
C LYS A 63 17.34 -0.49 -0.93
N VAL A 64 16.82 -0.21 0.26
CA VAL A 64 17.22 0.90 1.11
C VAL A 64 17.77 0.33 2.42
N GLY A 65 19.10 0.17 2.49
CA GLY A 65 19.76 -0.56 3.59
C GLY A 65 19.28 -2.01 3.65
N HIS A 66 18.68 -2.40 4.79
CA HIS A 66 18.06 -3.72 4.97
C HIS A 66 16.59 -3.79 4.54
N SER A 67 15.98 -2.65 4.18
CA SER A 67 14.59 -2.59 3.77
C SER A 67 14.43 -2.75 2.26
N ILE A 68 13.38 -3.47 1.86
CA ILE A 68 12.92 -3.51 0.47
C ILE A 68 11.70 -2.61 0.33
N ARG A 69 11.72 -1.78 -0.71
CA ARG A 69 10.61 -0.88 -1.07
C ARG A 69 10.25 -1.05 -2.52
N TYR A 70 9.01 -0.70 -2.83
CA TYR A 70 8.49 -0.68 -4.19
C TYR A 70 7.96 0.71 -4.47
N ARG A 71 8.40 1.35 -5.56
CA ARG A 71 7.85 2.65 -5.93
C ARG A 71 6.42 2.43 -6.44
N THR A 72 5.47 3.19 -5.94
CA THR A 72 4.05 2.97 -6.21
C THR A 72 3.73 2.98 -7.71
N GLU A 73 4.34 3.89 -8.47
CA GLU A 73 4.13 3.97 -9.92
C GLU A 73 4.74 2.80 -10.69
N ASP A 74 5.87 2.27 -10.24
CA ASP A 74 6.53 1.15 -10.91
C ASP A 74 5.70 -0.13 -10.76
N VAL A 75 5.17 -0.37 -9.55
CA VAL A 75 4.24 -1.49 -9.31
C VAL A 75 2.99 -1.33 -10.17
N ARG A 76 2.44 -0.12 -10.26
CA ARG A 76 1.25 0.14 -11.08
C ARG A 76 1.52 -0.14 -12.56
N THR A 77 2.61 0.43 -13.08
CA THR A 77 3.02 0.23 -14.47
C THR A 77 3.23 -1.25 -14.77
N TRP A 78 3.85 -1.99 -13.84
CA TRP A 78 4.03 -3.44 -13.98
C TRP A 78 2.71 -4.22 -13.99
N VAL A 79 1.75 -3.87 -13.11
CA VAL A 79 0.40 -4.46 -13.12
C VAL A 79 -0.30 -4.17 -14.45
N GLU A 80 -0.24 -2.92 -14.92
CA GLU A 80 -0.84 -2.49 -16.19
C GLU A 80 -0.20 -3.18 -17.40
N ALA A 81 1.09 -3.52 -17.32
CA ALA A 81 1.81 -4.31 -18.32
C ALA A 81 1.52 -5.83 -18.25
N GLY A 82 0.62 -6.27 -17.37
CA GLY A 82 0.15 -7.66 -17.29
C GLY A 82 0.76 -8.48 -16.15
N GLY A 83 1.53 -7.87 -15.24
CA GLY A 83 1.97 -8.53 -14.02
C GLY A 83 2.94 -9.71 -14.24
N ALA A 84 3.80 -9.62 -15.26
CA ALA A 84 4.70 -10.71 -15.63
C ALA A 84 5.68 -11.09 -14.51
N VAL A 85 5.85 -12.40 -14.28
CA VAL A 85 6.73 -12.99 -13.26
C VAL A 85 7.64 -14.08 -13.84
N GLU A 86 7.79 -14.09 -15.17
CA GLU A 86 8.55 -15.08 -15.96
C GLU A 86 10.06 -14.95 -15.79
#